data_AF-A0A0P0CZI8-F1
#
_entry.id   AF-A0A0P0CZI8-F1
#
_cell.length_a   1.000
_cell.length_b   1.000
_cell.length_c   1.000
_cell.angle_alpha   90.00
_cell.angle_beta   90.00
_cell.angle_gamma   90.00
#
_symmetry.space_group_name_H-M   'P 1'
#
loop_
_entity.id
_entity.type
_entity.pdbx_description
1 polymer ?
#
loop_
_entity_poly.entity_id
_entity_poly.type
_entity_poly.pdbx_seq_one_letter_code
_entity_poly.pdbx_strand_id
1 'polypeptide(L)'
;MFLGLAFTSTAQVAPKNEAVDKATVSISRMMVEEMGLNEAEYIQVRNLNQERLAKAAEATRQFSGDAPQLEASLRDIEEDFENKLFKILTNRQLEAYAEFKTKPEANFLSLVQQVTPSTNTKKKRN
;
A
#
# COMPACT_ATOMS: atom_id res chain seq x y z
N MET A 1 -32.51 -2.75 -33.96
CA MET A 1 -31.05 -2.50 -33.87
C MET A 1 -30.83 -1.55 -32.69
N PHE A 2 -29.89 -1.90 -31.81
CA PHE A 2 -29.34 -1.17 -30.65
C PHE A 2 -30.18 -1.09 -29.35
N LEU A 3 -29.98 -2.08 -28.48
CA LEU A 3 -30.16 -1.97 -27.03
C LEU A 3 -28.86 -1.41 -26.44
N GLY A 4 -28.90 -0.19 -25.90
CA GLY A 4 -27.77 0.45 -25.24
C GLY A 4 -27.72 0.07 -23.76
N LEU A 5 -26.74 -0.75 -23.37
CA LEU A 5 -26.42 -1.00 -21.95
C LEU A 5 -25.51 0.13 -21.44
N ALA A 6 -26.07 1.02 -20.64
CA ALA A 6 -25.29 1.99 -19.87
C ALA A 6 -24.69 1.29 -18.65
N PHE A 7 -23.37 1.07 -18.66
CA PHE A 7 -22.63 0.68 -17.47
C PHE A 7 -22.48 1.90 -16.57
N THR A 8 -23.34 2.04 -15.56
CA THR A 8 -23.12 3.00 -14.48
C THR A 8 -22.09 2.41 -13.53
N SER A 9 -20.82 2.81 -13.69
CA SER A 9 -19.76 2.51 -12.73
C SER A 9 -20.05 3.23 -11.42
N THR A 10 -20.74 2.57 -10.49
CA THR A 10 -20.75 3.01 -9.09
C THR A 10 -19.34 2.76 -8.55
N ALA A 11 -18.54 3.82 -8.45
CA ALA A 11 -17.31 3.79 -7.67
C ALA A 11 -17.71 3.47 -6.22
N GLN A 12 -17.60 2.19 -5.85
CA GLN A 12 -17.82 1.74 -4.48
C GLN A 12 -16.74 2.43 -3.64
N VAL A 13 -17.14 3.45 -2.88
CA VAL A 13 -16.26 4.09 -1.90
C VAL A 13 -15.93 3.02 -0.86
N ALA A 14 -14.79 2.36 -1.03
CA ALA A 14 -14.31 1.37 -0.09
C ALA A 14 -14.28 2.00 1.31
N PRO A 15 -14.72 1.29 2.36
CA PRO A 15 -14.73 1.84 3.71
C PRO A 15 -13.35 2.36 4.08
N LYS A 16 -13.30 3.59 4.60
CA LYS A 16 -12.07 4.29 4.97
C LYS A 16 -11.32 3.46 6.03
N ASN A 17 -10.18 2.88 5.64
CA ASN A 17 -9.35 2.09 6.54
C ASN A 17 -8.37 3.03 7.27
N GLU A 18 -8.67 3.37 8.52
CA GLU A 18 -7.83 4.25 9.34
C GLU A 18 -6.41 3.70 9.54
N ALA A 19 -6.23 2.38 9.54
CA ALA A 19 -4.90 1.79 9.67
C ALA A 19 -4.05 2.07 8.41
N VAL A 20 -4.67 2.04 7.22
CA VAL A 20 -4.01 2.47 5.97
C VAL A 20 -3.59 3.92 6.07
N ASP A 21 -4.49 4.82 6.48
CA ASP A 21 -4.16 6.25 6.58
C ASP A 21 -2.98 6.52 7.52
N LYS A 22 -2.96 5.86 8.70
CA LYS A 22 -1.87 5.99 9.68
C LYS A 22 -0.55 5.44 9.14
N ALA A 23 -0.58 4.23 8.56
CA ALA A 23 0.61 3.60 7.99
C ALA A 23 1.17 4.43 6.83
N THR A 24 0.32 4.93 5.94
CA THR A 24 0.68 5.83 4.84
C THR A 24 1.40 7.08 5.34
N VAL A 25 0.84 7.77 6.34
CA VAL A 25 1.48 8.98 6.89
C VAL A 25 2.83 8.64 7.52
N SER A 26 2.91 7.54 8.27
CA SER A 26 4.15 7.11 8.92
C SER A 26 5.25 6.80 7.91
N ILE A 27 4.98 5.91 6.94
CA ILE A 27 5.98 5.49 5.96
C ILE A 27 6.42 6.65 5.06
N SER A 28 5.49 7.51 4.65
CA SER A 28 5.84 8.67 3.82
C SER A 28 6.67 9.71 4.56
N ARG A 29 6.51 9.87 5.88
CA ARG A 29 7.37 10.74 6.68
C ARG A 29 8.80 10.20 6.77
N MET A 30 8.95 8.91 7.04
CA MET A 30 10.27 8.26 7.04
C MET A 30 10.92 8.39 5.66
N MET A 31 10.17 8.21 4.58
CA MET A 31 10.65 8.42 3.22
C MET A 31 11.14 9.85 2.95
N VAL A 32 10.48 10.88 3.50
CA VAL A 32 10.96 12.28 3.42
C VAL A 32 12.31 12.44 4.12
N GLU A 33 12.43 11.92 5.34
CA GLU A 33 13.64 12.05 6.15
C GLU A 33 14.83 11.32 5.52
N GLU A 34 14.61 10.11 5.01
CA GLU A 34 15.66 9.22 4.51
C GLU A 34 16.11 9.56 3.09
N MET A 35 15.18 9.96 2.22
CA MET A 35 15.51 10.28 0.83
C MET A 35 15.66 11.79 0.59
N GLY A 36 15.30 12.64 1.55
CA GLY A 36 15.29 14.08 1.37
C GLY A 36 14.27 14.53 0.33
N LEU A 37 13.05 14.00 0.39
CA LEU A 37 11.97 14.37 -0.53
C LEU A 37 11.55 15.83 -0.30
N ASN A 38 11.26 16.53 -1.39
CA ASN A 38 10.57 17.82 -1.31
C ASN A 38 9.04 17.65 -1.14
N GLU A 39 8.31 18.74 -0.98
CA GLU A 39 6.85 18.69 -0.76
C GLU A 39 6.08 18.06 -1.93
N ALA A 40 6.47 18.36 -3.18
CA ALA A 40 5.79 17.83 -4.35
C ALA A 40 6.03 16.31 -4.50
N GLU A 41 7.24 15.85 -4.21
CA GLU A 41 7.60 14.43 -4.16
C GLU A 41 6.89 13.73 -3.00
N TYR A 42 6.84 14.36 -1.81
CA TYR A 42 6.12 13.83 -0.65
C TYR A 42 4.66 13.55 -0.95
N ILE A 43 3.95 14.50 -1.58
CA ILE A 43 2.54 14.32 -1.95
C ILE A 43 2.38 13.13 -2.90
N GLN A 44 3.23 13.00 -3.91
CA GLN A 44 3.17 11.89 -4.85
C GLN A 44 3.48 10.55 -4.18
N VAL A 45 4.55 10.48 -3.39
CA VAL A 45 4.95 9.28 -2.64
C VAL A 45 3.88 8.87 -1.62
N ARG A 46 3.24 9.84 -0.96
CA ARG A 46 2.11 9.59 -0.05
C ARG A 46 0.93 8.97 -0.76
N ASN A 47 0.57 9.47 -1.94
CA ASN A 47 -0.50 8.89 -2.74
C ASN A 47 -0.15 7.46 -3.19
N LEU A 48 1.09 7.23 -3.63
CA LEU A 48 1.56 5.88 -3.98
C LEU A 48 1.52 4.92 -2.78
N ASN A 49 1.95 5.34 -1.60
CA ASN A 49 1.88 4.53 -0.39
C ASN A 49 0.43 4.24 0.02
N GLN A 50 -0.48 5.21 -0.15
CA GLN A 50 -1.91 4.99 0.12
C GLN A 50 -2.48 3.94 -0.82
N GLU A 51 -2.22 4.06 -2.12
CA GLU A 51 -2.65 3.09 -3.13
C GLU A 51 -2.08 1.69 -2.82
N ARG A 52 -0.77 1.60 -2.57
CA ARG A 52 -0.07 0.36 -2.24
C ARG A 52 -0.70 -0.35 -1.05
N LEU A 53 -0.89 0.35 0.07
CA LEU A 53 -1.40 -0.24 1.30
C LEU A 53 -2.90 -0.56 1.22
N ALA A 54 -3.68 0.24 0.49
CA ALA A 54 -5.08 -0.06 0.25
C ALA A 54 -5.25 -1.35 -0.57
N LYS A 55 -4.49 -1.49 -1.66
CA LYS A 55 -4.45 -2.71 -2.49
C LYS A 55 -3.99 -3.92 -1.68
N ALA A 56 -2.95 -3.77 -0.85
CA ALA A 56 -2.46 -4.86 -0.03
C ALA A 56 -3.51 -5.33 0.99
N ALA A 57 -4.17 -4.38 1.67
CA ALA A 57 -5.25 -4.72 2.59
C ALA A 57 -6.42 -5.43 1.89
N GLU A 58 -6.72 -5.07 0.65
CA GLU A 58 -7.73 -5.74 -0.18
C GLU A 58 -7.30 -7.15 -0.59
N ALA A 59 -6.07 -7.31 -1.10
CA ALA A 59 -5.50 -8.61 -1.45
C ALA A 59 -5.53 -9.58 -0.25
N THR A 60 -5.15 -9.11 0.94
CA THR A 60 -5.20 -9.94 2.16
C THR A 60 -6.62 -10.37 2.53
N ARG A 61 -7.63 -9.52 2.29
CA ARG A 61 -9.04 -9.92 2.49
C ARG A 61 -9.52 -10.91 1.43
N GLN A 62 -9.16 -10.68 0.17
CA GLN A 62 -9.62 -11.47 -0.96
C GLN A 62 -9.00 -12.88 -0.99
N PHE A 63 -7.72 -12.99 -0.65
CA PHE A 63 -6.94 -14.23 -0.75
C PHE A 63 -6.58 -14.83 0.62
N SER A 64 -7.35 -14.52 1.67
CA SER A 64 -7.05 -14.98 3.04
C SER A 64 -6.98 -16.52 3.19
N GLY A 65 -7.57 -17.26 2.26
CA GLY A 65 -7.53 -18.73 2.20
C GLY A 65 -6.59 -19.32 1.15
N ASP A 66 -5.90 -18.47 0.37
CA ASP A 66 -5.03 -18.88 -0.75
C ASP A 66 -3.69 -18.16 -0.63
N ALA A 67 -2.79 -18.76 0.16
CA ALA A 67 -1.49 -18.16 0.45
C ALA A 67 -0.62 -17.95 -0.81
N PRO A 68 -0.53 -18.89 -1.76
CA PRO A 68 0.18 -18.66 -3.02
C PRO A 68 -0.37 -17.46 -3.81
N GLN A 69 -1.69 -17.33 -3.92
CA GLN A 69 -2.30 -16.22 -4.65
C GLN A 69 -2.11 -14.88 -3.91
N LEU A 70 -2.16 -14.89 -2.57
CA LEU A 70 -1.87 -13.72 -1.75
C LEU A 70 -0.42 -13.24 -1.95
N GLU A 71 0.54 -14.16 -1.89
CA GLU A 71 1.96 -13.84 -2.08
C GLU A 71 2.22 -13.24 -3.47
N ALA A 72 1.66 -13.86 -4.52
CA ALA A 72 1.75 -13.33 -5.88
C ALA A 72 1.16 -11.92 -5.97
N SER A 73 -0.04 -11.71 -5.41
CA SER A 73 -0.69 -10.40 -5.43
C SER A 73 0.10 -9.34 -4.67
N LEU A 74 0.67 -9.65 -3.51
CA LEU A 74 1.49 -8.71 -2.74
C LEU A 74 2.78 -8.35 -3.48
N ARG A 75 3.42 -9.32 -4.14
CA ARG A 75 4.60 -9.06 -4.97
C ARG A 75 4.27 -8.11 -6.12
N ASP A 76 3.18 -8.35 -6.84
CA ASP A 76 2.76 -7.51 -7.97
C ASP A 76 2.42 -6.08 -7.52
N ILE A 77 1.83 -5.93 -6.33
CA ILE A 77 1.54 -4.62 -5.72
C ILE A 77 2.83 -3.87 -5.40
N GLU A 78 3.83 -4.55 -4.83
CA GLU A 78 5.13 -3.93 -4.54
C GLU A 78 5.84 -3.54 -5.83
N GLU A 79 5.86 -4.41 -6.85
CA GLU A 79 6.46 -4.11 -8.15
C GLU A 79 5.82 -2.89 -8.83
N ASP A 80 4.49 -2.78 -8.83
CA ASP A 80 3.76 -1.60 -9.33
C ASP A 80 4.16 -0.33 -8.58
N PHE A 81 4.28 -0.41 -7.25
CA PHE A 81 4.73 0.70 -6.42
C PHE A 81 6.14 1.15 -6.79
N GLU A 82 7.11 0.23 -6.88
CA GLU A 82 8.51 0.57 -7.20
C GLU A 82 8.64 1.18 -8.59
N ASN A 83 7.95 0.59 -9.58
CA ASN A 83 7.94 1.11 -10.95
C ASN A 83 7.38 2.54 -11.04
N LYS A 84 6.39 2.89 -10.22
CA LYS A 84 5.86 4.26 -10.13
C LYS A 84 6.80 5.17 -9.35
N LEU A 85 7.36 4.70 -8.24
CA LEU A 85 8.28 5.45 -7.41
C LEU A 85 9.54 5.86 -8.19
N PHE A 86 10.10 4.97 -9.02
CA PHE A 86 11.29 5.25 -9.82
C PHE A 86 11.11 6.35 -10.86
N LYS A 87 9.87 6.69 -11.22
CA LYS A 87 9.56 7.82 -12.11
C LYS A 87 9.53 9.17 -11.38
N ILE A 88 9.45 9.15 -10.06
CA ILE A 88 9.38 10.34 -9.20
C ILE A 88 10.78 10.70 -8.67
N LEU A 89 11.55 9.69 -8.28
CA LEU A 89 12.82 9.89 -7.59
C LEU A 89 13.95 10.25 -8.56
N THR A 90 14.84 11.13 -8.09
CA THR A 90 16.15 11.37 -8.71
C THR A 90 17.12 10.21 -8.43
N ASN A 91 18.23 10.13 -9.18
CA ASN A 91 19.25 9.10 -8.96
C ASN A 91 19.77 9.04 -7.51
N ARG A 92 20.03 10.20 -6.89
CA ARG A 92 20.44 10.26 -5.48
C ARG A 92 19.38 9.71 -4.54
N GLN A 93 18.12 10.00 -4.80
CA GLN A 93 17.00 9.50 -4.00
C GLN A 93 16.75 8.00 -4.21
N LEU A 94 17.06 7.47 -5.40
CA LEU A 94 17.01 6.02 -5.67
C LEU A 94 18.06 5.26 -4.85
N GLU A 95 19.27 5.80 -4.71
CA GLU A 95 20.31 5.22 -3.85
C GLU A 95 19.84 5.23 -2.38
N ALA A 96 19.32 6.35 -1.90
CA ALA A 96 18.76 6.46 -0.55
C ALA A 96 17.56 5.51 -0.33
N TYR A 97 16.71 5.32 -1.35
CA TYR A 97 15.62 4.35 -1.30
C TYR A 97 16.12 2.90 -1.18
N ALA A 98 17.18 2.55 -1.91
CA ALA A 98 17.78 1.22 -1.81
C ALA A 98 18.29 0.93 -0.39
N GLU A 99 18.90 1.91 0.27
CA GLU A 99 19.29 1.81 1.68
C GLU A 99 18.07 1.74 2.60
N PHE A 100 17.07 2.60 2.38
CA PHE A 100 15.83 2.64 3.16
C PHE A 100 15.11 1.29 3.20
N LYS A 101 15.02 0.57 2.08
CA LYS A 101 14.39 -0.76 2.00
C LYS A 101 15.03 -1.82 2.90
N THR A 102 16.28 -1.63 3.31
CA THR A 102 16.97 -2.57 4.21
C THR A 102 16.54 -2.41 5.66
N LYS A 103 15.86 -1.30 5.99
CA LYS A 103 15.44 -1.00 7.35
C LYS A 103 14.16 -1.76 7.74
N PRO A 104 14.04 -2.26 8.98
CA PRO A 104 12.86 -3.00 9.44
C PRO A 104 11.54 -2.25 9.26
N GLU A 105 11.54 -0.93 9.49
CA GLU A 105 10.39 -0.03 9.36
C GLU A 105 9.90 0.16 7.92
N ALA A 106 10.74 -0.11 6.93
CA ALA A 106 10.39 -0.06 5.52
C ALA A 106 9.84 -1.40 4.98
N ASN A 107 9.85 -2.45 5.81
CA ASN A 107 9.44 -3.78 5.38
C ASN A 107 7.96 -3.81 4.96
N PHE A 108 7.71 -4.08 3.68
CA PHE A 108 6.36 -4.07 3.12
C PHE A 108 5.43 -5.06 3.83
N LEU A 109 5.86 -6.29 4.11
CA LEU A 109 5.03 -7.28 4.80
C LEU A 109 4.64 -6.84 6.21
N SER A 110 5.54 -6.19 6.94
CA SER A 110 5.22 -5.58 8.24
C SER A 110 4.15 -4.49 8.13
N LEU A 111 4.19 -3.68 7.07
CA LEU A 111 3.16 -2.67 6.79
C LEU A 111 1.81 -3.32 6.43
N VAL A 112 1.82 -4.38 5.61
CA VAL A 112 0.60 -5.15 5.26
C VAL A 112 -0.07 -5.72 6.51
N GLN A 113 0.72 -6.26 7.45
CA GLN A 113 0.20 -6.77 8.73
C GLN A 113 -0.45 -5.67 9.57
N GLN A 114 0.08 -4.44 9.57
CA GLN A 114 -0.49 -3.30 10.31
C GLN A 114 -1.83 -2.84 9.73
N VAL A 115 -2.00 -2.90 8.41
CA VAL A 115 -3.22 -2.42 7.73
C VAL A 115 -4.29 -3.49 7.54
N THR A 116 -3.94 -4.75 7.80
CA THR A 116 -4.88 -5.88 7.80
C THR A 116 -5.56 -5.96 9.16
N PRO A 117 -6.90 -5.94 9.23
CA PRO A 117 -7.60 -6.12 10.50
C PRO A 117 -7.25 -7.50 11.07
N SER A 118 -6.58 -7.52 12.23
CA SER A 118 -6.42 -8.76 13.00
C SER A 118 -7.80 -9.29 13.35
N THR A 119 -8.17 -10.45 12.82
CA THR A 119 -9.32 -11.24 13.27
C THR A 119 -9.01 -11.79 14.66
N ASN A 120 -8.93 -10.92 15.66
CA ASN A 120 -8.91 -11.33 17.05
C ASN A 120 -10.31 -11.82 17.39
N THR A 121 -10.48 -13.13 17.28
CA THR A 121 -11.56 -13.87 17.88
C THR A 121 -11.72 -13.40 19.33
N LYS A 122 -12.84 -12.74 19.63
CA LYS A 122 -13.40 -12.73 20.99
C LYS A 122 -13.74 -14.18 21.35
N LYS A 123 -12.73 -14.96 21.73
CA LYS A 123 -12.91 -16.25 22.37
C LYS A 123 -13.33 -15.98 23.81
N LYS A 124 -14.65 -16.03 24.02
CA LYS A 124 -15.35 -16.34 25.26
C LYS A 124 -14.40 -16.81 26.38
N ARG A 125 -14.28 -16.02 27.46
CA ARG A 125 -13.90 -16.55 28.78
C ARG A 125 -14.74 -15.86 29.86
N ASN A 126 -15.64 -16.69 30.37
CA ASN A 126 -16.48 -16.67 31.58
C ASN A 126 -17.44 -15.50 31.79
#